data_AF-A0A382CRN7-F1
#
_entry.id   AF-A0A382CRN7-F1
#
_cell.length_a   1.000
_cell.length_b   1.000
_cell.length_c   1.000
_cell.angle_alpha   90.00
_cell.angle_beta   90.00
_cell.angle_gamma   90.00
#
_symmetry.space_group_name_H-M   'P 1'
#
loop_
_entity.id
_entity.type
_entity.pdbx_description
1 polymer ?
#
loop_
_entity_poly.entity_id
_entity_poly.type
_entity_poly.pdbx_seq_one_letter_code
_entity_poly.pdbx_strand_id
1 'polypeptide(L)'
;VKKGDKVVPEDGLITLETDKATMEVPTTVGGTVESVLVAVGDKVSEGKSIAVVFPEEALVEDVPSSSEEKVRETIETPASVAPPPITRELPPIDEAGFSKAHASPSVRKLARELGVDLIQVKGTGRKLRILHEDVKAFVKAILAGNFFPPGASLPQVPKVDFGKFGEIDVQPLSRIQKISGPRLQASWINLPHVTQHDLADITTLEAKRGELKGPAKARGISLTPLVFIIKACIRALKEYPKVNASLSEDSESMVYKHYWHIGFAADTENGLMVPV
;
A
#
# COMPACT_ATOMS: atom_id res chain seq x y z
N VAL A 1 29.02 5.98 20.12
CA VAL A 1 29.45 5.59 21.49
C VAL A 1 30.96 5.62 21.63
N LYS A 2 31.46 5.94 22.82
CA LYS A 2 32.87 5.89 23.24
C LYS A 2 33.05 4.86 24.37
N LYS A 3 34.31 4.50 24.65
CA LYS A 3 34.66 3.63 25.80
C LYS A 3 34.25 4.32 27.12
N GLY A 4 33.50 3.61 27.95
CA GLY A 4 32.99 4.07 29.25
C GLY A 4 31.54 4.58 29.23
N ASP A 5 30.89 4.63 28.06
CA ASP A 5 29.50 5.06 27.97
C ASP A 5 28.55 3.98 28.53
N LYS A 6 27.55 4.41 29.30
CA LYS A 6 26.43 3.56 29.72
C LYS A 6 25.40 3.52 28.59
N VAL A 7 25.02 2.32 28.17
CA VAL A 7 23.99 2.09 27.14
C VAL A 7 22.81 1.33 27.74
N VAL A 8 21.60 1.71 27.35
CA VAL A 8 20.34 1.04 27.71
C VAL A 8 19.92 0.13 26.55
N PRO A 9 19.20 -0.99 26.75
CA PRO A 9 18.67 -1.78 25.62
C PRO A 9 17.94 -0.89 24.62
N GLU A 10 18.13 -1.16 23.32
CA GLU A 10 17.62 -0.38 22.18
C GLU A 10 18.36 0.94 21.85
N ASP A 11 19.36 1.37 22.63
CA ASP A 11 20.20 2.51 22.26
C ASP A 11 21.08 2.20 21.03
N GLY A 12 21.19 3.15 20.10
CA GLY A 12 22.01 3.02 18.91
C GLY A 12 23.51 2.99 19.21
N LEU A 13 24.18 1.89 18.83
CA LEU A 13 25.63 1.74 19.01
C LEU A 13 26.42 2.34 17.84
N ILE A 14 26.04 1.99 16.62
CA ILE A 14 26.69 2.49 15.41
C ILE A 14 25.67 2.75 14.32
N THR A 15 25.97 3.73 13.48
CA THR A 15 25.23 4.02 12.26
C THR A 15 25.97 3.39 11.10
N LEU A 16 25.30 2.49 10.38
CA LEU A 16 25.82 1.83 9.18
C LEU A 16 25.32 2.56 7.94
N GLU A 17 26.26 2.98 7.10
CA GLU A 17 25.97 3.55 5.79
C GLU A 17 26.18 2.49 4.71
N THR A 18 25.11 2.21 3.97
CA THR A 18 25.14 1.38 2.75
C THR A 18 24.85 2.25 1.53
N ASP A 19 25.12 1.77 0.31
CA ASP A 19 24.90 2.50 -0.95
C ASP A 19 23.43 2.96 -1.17
N LYS A 20 22.48 2.54 -0.31
CA LYS A 20 21.06 2.88 -0.46
C LYS A 20 20.37 3.33 0.83
N ALA A 21 20.97 3.14 2.00
CA ALA A 21 20.34 3.48 3.27
C ALA A 21 21.34 3.63 4.40
N THR A 22 20.96 4.45 5.37
CA THR A 22 21.62 4.60 6.66
C THR A 22 20.77 3.89 7.71
N MET A 23 21.35 2.93 8.43
CA MET A 23 20.64 2.10 9.42
C MET A 23 21.36 2.16 10.75
N GLU A 24 20.60 2.33 11.84
CA GLU A 24 21.13 2.34 13.19
C GLU A 24 21.08 0.93 13.78
N VAL A 25 22.18 0.45 14.36
CA VAL A 25 22.24 -0.86 15.01
C VAL A 25 22.03 -0.68 16.51
N PRO A 26 20.88 -1.10 17.07
CA PRO A 26 20.61 -0.99 18.51
C PRO A 26 21.44 -1.98 19.32
N THR A 27 21.68 -1.66 20.60
CA THR A 27 22.27 -2.59 21.56
C THR A 27 21.25 -3.61 22.05
N THR A 28 21.65 -4.89 22.11
CA THR A 28 20.81 -5.99 22.59
C THR A 28 20.80 -6.12 24.11
N VAL A 29 21.73 -5.46 24.82
CA VAL A 29 21.87 -5.51 26.28
C VAL A 29 22.23 -4.14 26.85
N GLY A 30 21.75 -3.84 28.06
CA GLY A 30 22.14 -2.66 28.82
C GLY A 30 23.42 -2.91 29.60
N GLY A 31 24.32 -1.92 29.67
CA GLY A 31 25.58 -2.06 30.38
C GLY A 31 26.59 -0.96 30.06
N THR A 32 27.82 -1.12 30.54
CA THR A 32 28.90 -0.17 30.26
C THR A 32 29.78 -0.68 29.12
N VAL A 33 30.05 0.17 28.12
CA VAL A 33 30.89 -0.17 26.95
C VAL A 33 32.37 -0.17 27.37
N GLU A 34 32.97 -1.34 27.49
CA GLU A 34 34.37 -1.47 27.94
C GLU A 34 35.38 -1.19 26.81
N SER A 35 35.03 -1.55 25.58
CA SER A 35 35.83 -1.25 24.40
C SER A 35 35.01 -1.29 23.12
N VAL A 36 35.27 -0.34 22.23
CA VAL A 36 34.75 -0.32 20.86
C VAL A 36 35.84 -0.91 19.97
N LEU A 37 35.52 -1.98 19.24
CA LEU A 37 36.48 -2.78 18.47
C LEU A 37 36.55 -2.35 16.99
N VAL A 38 35.84 -1.29 16.62
CA VAL A 38 35.69 -0.79 15.25
C VAL A 38 35.97 0.71 15.23
N ALA A 39 36.78 1.19 14.28
CA ALA A 39 37.05 2.61 14.09
C ALA A 39 36.06 3.26 13.12
N VAL A 40 35.94 4.58 13.18
CA VAL A 40 35.09 5.35 12.25
C VAL A 40 35.64 5.17 10.83
N GLY A 41 34.82 4.63 9.92
CA GLY A 41 35.18 4.38 8.51
C GLY A 41 35.58 2.94 8.18
N ASP A 42 35.59 2.03 9.16
CA ASP A 42 35.90 0.62 8.92
C ASP A 42 34.76 -0.12 8.21
N LYS A 43 35.13 -1.02 7.28
CA LYS A 43 34.18 -1.97 6.68
C LYS A 43 33.88 -3.11 7.66
N VAL A 44 32.60 -3.31 7.94
CA VAL A 44 32.10 -4.38 8.81
C VAL A 44 31.24 -5.36 8.00
N SER A 45 31.33 -6.65 8.34
CA SER A 45 30.57 -7.75 7.74
C SER A 45 29.77 -8.47 8.82
N GLU A 46 28.75 -9.23 8.42
CA GLU A 46 27.95 -10.04 9.35
C GLU A 46 28.83 -10.93 10.25
N GLY A 47 28.55 -10.92 11.55
CA GLY A 47 29.26 -11.72 12.55
C GLY A 47 30.52 -11.08 13.15
N LYS A 48 30.91 -9.86 12.73
CA LYS A 48 32.05 -9.15 13.33
C LYS A 48 31.64 -8.45 14.64
N SER A 49 32.39 -8.68 15.71
CA SER A 49 32.15 -8.05 17.01
C SER A 49 32.38 -6.54 16.96
N ILE A 50 31.39 -5.76 17.40
CA ILE A 50 31.37 -4.29 17.31
C ILE A 50 31.87 -3.65 18.61
N ALA A 51 31.42 -4.15 19.76
CA ALA A 51 31.80 -3.69 21.09
C ALA A 51 31.67 -4.81 22.13
N VAL A 52 32.39 -4.68 23.25
CA VAL A 52 32.22 -5.52 24.45
C VAL A 52 31.49 -4.70 25.51
N VAL A 53 30.36 -5.22 25.99
CA VAL A 53 29.50 -4.58 27.00
C VAL A 53 29.42 -5.48 28.23
N PHE A 54 29.68 -4.92 29.41
CA PHE A 54 29.48 -5.61 30.68
C PHE A 54 28.08 -5.29 31.23
N PRO A 55 27.20 -6.29 31.43
CA PRO A 55 25.89 -6.09 32.03
C PRO A 55 26.03 -5.83 33.54
N GLU A 56 25.44 -4.74 34.04
CA GLU A 56 25.23 -4.53 35.47
C GLU A 56 23.87 -5.16 35.86
N GLU A 57 23.88 -6.24 36.66
CA GLU A 57 22.67 -6.70 37.35
C GLU A 57 22.43 -5.85 38.61
N ALA A 58 21.28 -5.18 38.69
CA ALA A 58 20.69 -4.77 39.96
C ALA A 58 19.16 -4.59 39.85
N LEU A 59 18.46 -5.57 40.42
CA LEU A 59 17.29 -5.52 41.33
C LEU A 59 16.31 -4.33 41.29
N VAL A 60 15.04 -4.73 41.27
CA VAL A 60 13.79 -3.97 41.41
C VAL A 60 13.64 -3.33 42.81
N GLU A 61 13.21 -2.05 42.90
CA GLU A 61 11.99 -1.58 43.60
C GLU A 61 12.00 -0.06 43.95
N ASP A 62 10.87 0.55 43.58
CA ASP A 62 10.02 1.55 44.27
C ASP A 62 10.46 3.01 44.59
N VAL A 63 9.49 3.91 44.40
CA VAL A 63 9.50 5.39 44.47
C VAL A 63 9.30 5.88 45.93
N PRO A 64 9.68 7.12 46.35
CA PRO A 64 8.87 8.31 46.03
C PRO A 64 9.62 9.66 45.88
N SER A 65 8.84 10.63 45.38
CA SER A 65 9.03 12.07 45.12
C SER A 65 9.50 12.95 46.30
N SER A 66 10.36 13.96 46.05
CA SER A 66 10.11 15.40 46.38
C SER A 66 11.22 16.37 45.87
N SER A 67 10.80 17.29 45.00
CA SER A 67 11.05 18.77 44.92
C SER A 67 12.44 19.45 45.00
N GLU A 68 12.63 20.35 44.01
CA GLU A 68 13.32 21.67 44.01
C GLU A 68 14.87 21.69 44.05
N GLU A 69 15.62 22.46 43.25
CA GLU A 69 15.33 23.59 42.37
C GLU A 69 16.48 23.82 41.35
N LYS A 70 16.11 24.28 40.14
CA LYS A 70 16.74 25.35 39.34
C LYS A 70 18.05 25.08 38.57
N VAL A 71 17.91 24.80 37.27
CA VAL A 71 18.55 25.61 36.22
C VAL A 71 17.54 25.83 35.09
N ARG A 72 17.16 27.10 34.90
CA ARG A 72 16.46 27.61 33.72
C ARG A 72 17.46 27.64 32.57
N GLU A 73 17.17 26.93 31.50
CA GLU A 73 17.73 27.23 30.19
C GLU A 73 16.60 27.36 29.18
N THR A 74 16.65 28.49 28.48
CA THR A 74 15.65 29.05 27.60
C THR A 74 15.41 28.14 26.40
N ILE A 75 14.22 27.54 26.32
CA ILE A 75 13.73 26.91 25.08
C ILE A 75 13.24 28.04 24.18
N GLU A 76 14.06 28.43 23.21
CA GLU A 76 13.57 29.09 22.01
C GLU A 76 12.75 28.08 21.21
N THR A 77 11.44 28.31 21.20
CA THR A 77 10.46 27.65 20.35
C THR A 77 10.92 27.75 18.89
N PRO A 78 11.14 26.64 18.16
CA PRO A 78 11.21 26.72 16.71
C PRO A 78 9.83 27.20 16.24
N ALA A 79 9.81 28.40 15.68
CA ALA A 79 8.64 28.97 15.04
C ALA A 79 8.05 27.93 14.09
N SER A 80 6.81 27.54 14.38
CA SER A 80 5.97 26.79 13.45
C SER A 80 5.89 27.60 12.16
N VAL A 81 6.66 27.19 11.15
CA VAL A 81 6.50 27.67 9.80
C VAL A 81 5.17 27.08 9.33
N ALA A 82 4.13 27.89 9.47
CA ALA A 82 2.83 27.59 8.89
C ALA A 82 3.05 27.25 7.41
N PRO A 83 2.55 26.10 6.91
CA PRO A 83 2.58 25.84 5.48
C PRO A 83 1.89 27.02 4.77
N PRO A 84 2.40 27.44 3.59
CA PRO A 84 1.76 28.50 2.82
C PRO A 84 0.29 28.11 2.62
N PRO A 85 -0.65 29.06 2.68
CA PRO A 85 -2.04 28.76 2.39
C PRO A 85 -2.05 28.15 0.98
N ILE A 86 -2.36 26.86 0.91
CA ILE A 86 -2.76 26.24 -0.36
C ILE A 86 -4.03 26.98 -0.71
N THR A 87 -3.93 27.95 -1.61
CA THR A 87 -5.07 28.43 -2.36
C THR A 87 -5.61 27.18 -3.02
N ARG A 88 -6.65 26.58 -2.43
CA ARG A 88 -7.45 25.56 -3.10
C ARG A 88 -8.08 26.26 -4.28
N GLU A 89 -7.37 26.30 -5.40
CA GLU A 89 -8.00 26.57 -6.67
C GLU A 89 -9.10 25.53 -6.82
N LEU A 90 -10.33 26.02 -6.83
CA LEU A 90 -11.51 25.19 -6.99
C LEU A 90 -11.32 24.39 -8.30
N PRO A 91 -11.57 23.07 -8.29
CA PRO A 91 -11.43 22.27 -9.48
C PRO A 91 -12.24 22.90 -10.63
N PRO A 92 -11.71 22.92 -11.87
CA PRO A 92 -12.42 23.51 -12.99
C PRO A 92 -13.76 22.81 -13.16
N ILE A 93 -14.84 23.61 -13.17
CA ILE A 93 -16.21 23.11 -13.36
C ILE A 93 -16.30 22.55 -14.79
N ASP A 94 -16.71 21.28 -14.93
CA ASP A 94 -17.06 20.70 -16.24
C ASP A 94 -18.35 21.37 -16.75
N GLU A 95 -18.19 22.42 -17.55
CA GLU A 95 -19.28 23.20 -18.16
C GLU A 95 -20.30 22.33 -18.92
N ALA A 96 -19.84 21.24 -19.57
CA ALA A 96 -20.70 20.39 -20.39
C ALA A 96 -21.63 19.54 -19.52
N GLY A 97 -21.09 18.91 -18.47
CA GLY A 97 -21.89 18.15 -17.52
C GLY A 97 -22.71 19.05 -16.57
N PHE A 98 -22.16 20.22 -16.20
CA PHE A 98 -22.86 21.23 -15.41
C PHE A 98 -24.15 21.67 -16.09
N SER A 99 -24.14 21.89 -17.41
CA SER A 99 -25.35 22.26 -18.18
C SER A 99 -26.47 21.21 -18.11
N LYS A 100 -26.12 19.92 -18.04
CA LYS A 100 -27.07 18.79 -18.03
C LYS A 100 -27.70 18.52 -16.65
N ALA A 101 -27.15 19.08 -15.57
CA ALA A 101 -27.66 18.86 -14.22
C ALA A 101 -29.10 19.38 -14.05
N HIS A 102 -29.99 18.60 -13.44
CA HIS A 102 -31.38 19.01 -13.22
C HIS A 102 -31.49 19.97 -12.02
N ALA A 103 -31.15 21.25 -12.25
CA ALA A 103 -31.10 22.32 -11.27
C ALA A 103 -31.71 23.63 -11.80
N SER A 104 -32.32 24.44 -10.92
CA SER A 104 -32.84 25.76 -11.28
C SER A 104 -31.71 26.79 -11.50
N PRO A 105 -31.95 27.90 -12.24
CA PRO A 105 -30.94 28.93 -12.48
C PRO A 105 -30.30 29.48 -11.20
N SER A 106 -31.09 29.67 -10.13
CA SER A 106 -30.60 30.16 -8.84
C SER A 106 -29.64 29.17 -8.16
N VAL A 107 -29.93 27.87 -8.23
CA VAL A 107 -29.07 26.81 -7.68
C VAL A 107 -27.76 26.72 -8.47
N ARG A 108 -27.81 26.90 -9.79
CA ARG A 108 -26.62 26.94 -10.66
C ARG A 108 -25.73 28.14 -10.36
N LYS A 109 -26.33 29.31 -10.12
CA LYS A 109 -25.59 30.50 -9.69
C LYS A 109 -24.88 30.25 -8.35
N LEU A 110 -25.60 29.71 -7.36
CA LEU A 110 -25.03 29.37 -6.05
C LEU A 110 -23.90 28.34 -6.15
N ALA A 111 -24.07 27.30 -6.95
CA ALA A 111 -23.03 26.29 -7.15
C ALA A 111 -21.77 26.88 -7.78
N ARG A 112 -21.92 27.79 -8.74
CA ARG A 112 -20.78 28.50 -9.37
C ARG A 112 -20.08 29.45 -8.40
N GLU A 113 -20.83 30.15 -7.54
CA GLU A 113 -20.26 31.00 -6.48
C GLU A 113 -19.45 30.21 -5.44
N LEU A 114 -19.89 29.00 -5.13
CA LEU A 114 -19.26 28.12 -4.15
C LEU A 114 -18.25 27.14 -4.76
N GLY A 115 -18.05 27.16 -6.10
CA GLY A 115 -17.16 26.24 -6.81
C GLY A 115 -17.59 24.77 -6.75
N VAL A 116 -18.89 24.52 -6.63
CA VAL A 116 -19.48 23.18 -6.53
C VAL A 116 -19.88 22.68 -7.92
N ASP A 117 -19.39 21.50 -8.29
CA ASP A 117 -19.87 20.80 -9.47
C ASP A 117 -21.21 20.10 -9.20
N LEU A 118 -22.25 20.52 -9.89
CA LEU A 118 -23.61 20.01 -9.74
C LEU A 118 -23.77 18.54 -10.12
N ILE A 119 -22.85 17.96 -10.90
CA ILE A 119 -22.89 16.52 -11.23
C ILE A 119 -22.66 15.67 -9.97
N GLN A 120 -21.88 16.20 -9.02
CA GLN A 120 -21.50 15.50 -7.78
C GLN A 120 -22.55 15.68 -6.67
N VAL A 121 -23.53 16.56 -6.86
CA VAL A 121 -24.57 16.86 -5.88
C VAL A 121 -25.81 16.00 -6.15
N LYS A 122 -26.15 15.15 -5.19
CA LYS A 122 -27.38 14.35 -5.23
C LYS A 122 -28.60 15.24 -4.92
N GLY A 123 -29.49 15.42 -5.89
CA GLY A 123 -30.71 16.21 -5.73
C GLY A 123 -31.81 15.49 -4.97
N THR A 124 -32.43 16.15 -3.99
CA THR A 124 -33.53 15.59 -3.18
C THR A 124 -34.93 16.08 -3.61
N GLY A 125 -35.00 17.05 -4.54
CA GLY A 125 -36.25 17.61 -5.01
C GLY A 125 -37.03 16.70 -5.97
N ARG A 126 -38.26 17.11 -6.31
CA ARG A 126 -39.14 16.41 -7.28
C ARG A 126 -38.40 16.08 -8.58
N LYS A 127 -38.46 14.81 -9.01
CA LYS A 127 -37.68 14.24 -10.13
C LYS A 127 -36.15 14.40 -9.96
N LEU A 128 -35.63 14.18 -8.75
CA LEU A 128 -34.20 14.30 -8.41
C LEU A 128 -33.61 15.68 -8.75
N ARG A 129 -34.43 16.73 -8.60
CA ARG A 129 -33.99 18.11 -8.83
C ARG A 129 -33.09 18.56 -7.70
N ILE A 130 -31.97 19.19 -8.03
CA ILE A 130 -31.03 19.75 -7.05
C ILE A 130 -31.63 21.03 -6.48
N LEU A 131 -31.75 21.07 -5.15
CA LEU A 131 -32.22 22.21 -4.37
C LEU A 131 -31.02 22.99 -3.79
N HIS A 132 -31.28 24.21 -3.29
CA HIS A 132 -30.25 25.01 -2.62
C HIS A 132 -29.69 24.31 -1.38
N GLU A 133 -30.54 23.55 -0.68
CA GLU A 133 -30.17 22.78 0.51
C GLU A 133 -29.17 21.67 0.18
N ASP A 134 -29.33 21.00 -0.97
CA ASP A 134 -28.44 19.93 -1.42
C ASP A 134 -27.02 20.46 -1.67
N VAL A 135 -26.90 21.64 -2.31
CA VAL A 135 -25.60 22.30 -2.55
C VAL A 135 -24.95 22.71 -1.23
N LYS A 136 -25.71 23.27 -0.29
CA LYS A 136 -25.20 23.66 1.03
C LYS A 136 -24.77 22.46 1.86
N ALA A 137 -25.54 21.37 1.82
CA ALA A 137 -25.22 20.12 2.51
C ALA A 137 -23.94 19.49 1.93
N PHE A 138 -23.80 19.50 0.61
CA PHE A 138 -22.60 19.03 -0.08
C PHE A 138 -21.35 19.81 0.31
N VAL A 139 -21.41 21.16 0.32
CA VAL A 139 -20.29 22.00 0.78
C VAL A 139 -19.96 21.75 2.24
N LYS A 140 -20.98 21.62 3.10
CA LYS A 140 -20.78 21.29 4.51
C LYS A 140 -20.07 19.95 4.70
N ALA A 141 -20.40 18.93 3.90
CA ALA A 141 -19.76 17.63 3.94
C ALA A 141 -18.28 17.69 3.48
N ILE A 142 -17.98 18.47 2.44
CA ILE A 142 -16.60 18.72 2.00
C ILE A 142 -15.78 19.41 3.08
N LEU A 143 -16.33 20.47 3.69
CA LEU A 143 -15.65 21.23 4.76
C LEU A 143 -15.45 20.41 6.04
N ALA A 144 -16.36 19.47 6.32
CA ALA A 144 -16.21 18.51 7.43
C ALA A 144 -15.20 17.39 7.13
N GLY A 145 -14.64 17.31 5.92
CA GLY A 145 -13.71 16.25 5.51
C GLY A 145 -14.38 14.91 5.18
N ASN A 146 -15.71 14.89 5.09
CA ASN A 146 -16.51 13.68 4.83
C ASN A 146 -16.69 13.39 3.33
N PHE A 147 -16.04 14.13 2.44
CA PHE A 147 -16.14 13.93 1.00
C PHE A 147 -14.75 13.76 0.38
N PHE A 148 -14.36 12.50 0.15
CA PHE A 148 -13.29 12.14 -0.77
C PHE A 148 -13.95 11.65 -2.06
N PRO A 149 -13.79 12.35 -3.20
CA PRO A 149 -14.21 11.80 -4.47
C PRO A 149 -13.52 10.45 -4.70
N PRO A 150 -14.25 9.41 -5.14
CA PRO A 150 -13.61 8.15 -5.52
C PRO A 150 -12.62 8.43 -6.65
N GLY A 151 -11.32 8.25 -6.37
CA GLY A 151 -10.22 8.52 -7.30
C GLY A 151 -9.36 9.77 -7.00
N ALA A 152 -9.66 10.54 -5.95
CA ALA A 152 -8.88 11.72 -5.58
C ALA A 152 -7.60 11.42 -4.75
N SER A 153 -7.24 10.16 -4.53
CA SER A 153 -6.16 9.77 -3.62
C SER A 153 -4.78 9.64 -4.27
N LEU A 154 -4.68 9.72 -5.60
CA LEU A 154 -3.38 9.57 -6.28
C LEU A 154 -2.89 10.91 -6.81
N PRO A 155 -1.68 11.36 -6.41
CA PRO A 155 -1.03 12.52 -6.99
C PRO A 155 -0.93 12.37 -8.52
N GLN A 156 -1.29 13.42 -9.24
CA GLN A 156 -1.12 13.46 -10.70
C GLN A 156 0.37 13.44 -11.02
N VAL A 157 0.80 12.48 -11.86
CA VAL A 157 2.18 12.44 -12.35
C VAL A 157 2.40 13.60 -13.32
N PRO A 158 3.42 14.45 -13.12
CA PRO A 158 3.72 15.55 -14.03
C PRO A 158 3.95 15.05 -15.46
N LYS A 159 3.45 15.80 -16.46
CA LYS A 159 3.72 15.49 -17.86
C LYS A 159 5.21 15.73 -18.16
N VAL A 160 5.91 14.67 -18.53
CA VAL A 160 7.30 14.73 -18.97
C VAL A 160 7.35 14.81 -20.50
N ASP A 161 8.14 15.74 -21.01
CA ASP A 161 8.45 15.83 -22.43
C ASP A 161 9.73 15.03 -22.72
N PHE A 162 9.55 13.85 -23.30
CA PHE A 162 10.63 12.91 -23.57
C PHE A 162 11.54 13.34 -24.72
N GLY A 163 11.09 14.24 -25.61
CA GLY A 163 11.88 14.72 -26.75
C GLY A 163 13.00 15.68 -26.35
N LYS A 164 13.00 16.20 -25.12
CA LYS A 164 14.03 17.11 -24.61
C LYS A 164 15.42 16.48 -24.51
N PHE A 165 15.50 15.15 -24.49
CA PHE A 165 16.73 14.41 -24.24
C PHE A 165 17.26 13.64 -25.46
N GLY A 166 16.60 13.74 -26.63
CA GLY A 166 17.03 13.07 -27.85
C GLY A 166 15.88 12.55 -28.69
N GLU A 167 16.21 11.70 -29.67
CA GLU A 167 15.22 11.02 -30.51
C GLU A 167 14.35 10.06 -29.70
N ILE A 168 13.05 10.03 -29.99
CA ILE A 168 12.07 9.16 -29.34
C ILE A 168 11.31 8.34 -30.38
N ASP A 169 10.98 7.11 -30.00
CA ASP A 169 10.03 6.26 -30.73
C ASP A 169 8.80 6.01 -29.85
N VAL A 170 7.62 6.35 -30.37
CA VAL A 170 6.36 6.24 -29.64
C VAL A 170 5.55 5.09 -30.21
N GLN A 171 5.57 3.97 -29.51
CA GLN A 171 4.83 2.77 -29.87
C GLN A 171 3.46 2.74 -29.18
N PRO A 172 2.34 2.57 -29.89
CA PRO A 172 1.03 2.49 -29.27
C PRO A 172 0.88 1.19 -28.47
N LEU A 173 0.30 1.30 -27.27
CA LEU A 173 -0.03 0.12 -26.46
C LEU A 173 -1.04 -0.80 -27.17
N SER A 174 -0.85 -2.10 -26.99
CA SER A 174 -1.78 -3.12 -27.48
C SER A 174 -3.14 -3.03 -26.76
N ARG A 175 -4.18 -3.62 -27.35
CA ARG A 175 -5.52 -3.65 -26.73
C ARG A 175 -5.50 -4.35 -25.36
N ILE A 176 -4.73 -5.43 -25.23
CA ILE A 176 -4.60 -6.16 -23.96
C ILE A 176 -3.95 -5.26 -22.91
N GLN A 177 -2.85 -4.57 -23.24
CA GLN A 177 -2.17 -3.65 -22.32
C GLN A 177 -3.07 -2.50 -21.87
N LYS A 178 -3.83 -1.90 -22.79
CA LYS A 178 -4.78 -0.81 -22.47
C LYS A 178 -5.88 -1.24 -21.49
N ILE A 179 -6.26 -2.52 -21.53
CA ILE A 179 -7.32 -3.07 -20.68
C ILE A 179 -6.75 -3.63 -19.36
N SER A 180 -5.61 -4.30 -19.40
CA SER A 180 -5.01 -4.94 -18.21
C SER A 180 -4.33 -3.93 -17.29
N GLY A 181 -3.65 -2.92 -17.85
CA GLY A 181 -2.91 -1.90 -17.08
C GLY A 181 -3.74 -1.26 -15.97
N PRO A 182 -4.91 -0.65 -16.29
CA PRO A 182 -5.78 -0.06 -15.28
C PRO A 182 -6.26 -1.05 -14.21
N ARG A 183 -6.49 -2.33 -14.58
CA ARG A 183 -6.93 -3.37 -13.63
C ARG A 183 -5.82 -3.78 -12.67
N LEU A 184 -4.61 -3.94 -13.17
CA LEU A 184 -3.43 -4.25 -12.35
C LEU A 184 -3.13 -3.10 -11.38
N GLN A 185 -3.18 -1.86 -11.87
CA GLN A 185 -3.03 -0.68 -11.03
C GLN A 185 -4.12 -0.61 -9.96
N ALA A 186 -5.39 -0.82 -10.32
CA ALA A 186 -6.48 -0.86 -9.36
C ALA A 186 -6.28 -1.97 -8.32
N SER A 187 -5.80 -3.15 -8.71
CA SER A 187 -5.47 -4.22 -7.75
C SER A 187 -4.38 -3.77 -6.77
N TRP A 188 -3.33 -3.11 -7.27
CA TRP A 188 -2.18 -2.69 -6.46
C TRP A 188 -2.53 -1.60 -5.44
N ILE A 189 -3.46 -0.71 -5.79
CA ILE A 189 -3.85 0.40 -4.90
C ILE A 189 -4.92 -0.02 -3.90
N ASN A 190 -5.85 -0.89 -4.30
CA ASN A 190 -7.02 -1.18 -3.48
C ASN A 190 -6.86 -2.43 -2.59
N LEU A 191 -5.93 -3.35 -2.91
CA LEU A 191 -5.73 -4.56 -2.12
C LEU A 191 -4.40 -4.50 -1.35
N PRO A 192 -4.41 -4.71 -0.02
CA PRO A 192 -3.19 -4.87 0.75
C PRO A 192 -2.58 -6.24 0.46
N HIS A 193 -1.75 -6.32 -0.58
CA HIS A 193 -1.09 -7.55 -0.96
C HIS A 193 -0.07 -7.99 0.09
N VAL A 194 -0.17 -9.24 0.53
CA VAL A 194 0.84 -9.93 1.32
C VAL A 194 1.32 -11.12 0.50
N THR A 195 2.63 -11.37 0.50
CA THR A 195 3.22 -12.51 -0.19
C THR A 195 3.80 -13.49 0.82
N GLN A 196 3.51 -14.78 0.63
CA GLN A 196 4.05 -15.88 1.41
C GLN A 196 4.64 -16.91 0.45
N HIS A 197 5.79 -17.45 0.80
CA HIS A 197 6.50 -18.46 0.04
C HIS A 197 6.73 -19.67 0.93
N ASP A 198 6.62 -20.87 0.35
CA ASP A 198 6.88 -22.12 1.03
C ASP A 198 7.35 -23.17 0.00
N LEU A 199 7.92 -24.26 0.47
CA LEU A 199 8.39 -25.38 -0.34
C LEU A 199 7.49 -26.61 -0.11
N ALA A 200 7.13 -27.28 -1.20
CA ALA A 200 6.40 -28.54 -1.14
C ALA A 200 7.20 -29.64 -1.83
N ASP A 201 7.42 -30.75 -1.12
CA ASP A 201 7.95 -31.96 -1.73
C ASP A 201 6.86 -32.63 -2.59
N ILE A 202 7.15 -32.75 -3.89
CA ILE A 202 6.25 -33.34 -4.88
C ILE A 202 6.72 -34.73 -5.37
N THR A 203 7.70 -35.35 -4.71
CA THR A 203 8.30 -36.62 -5.13
C THR A 203 7.26 -37.71 -5.36
N THR A 204 6.36 -37.92 -4.40
CA THR A 204 5.29 -38.94 -4.52
C THR A 204 4.27 -38.59 -5.61
N LEU A 205 3.95 -37.30 -5.76
CA LEU A 205 3.04 -36.82 -6.81
C LEU A 205 3.64 -37.08 -8.19
N GLU A 206 4.94 -36.82 -8.37
CA GLU A 206 5.61 -37.03 -9.65
C GLU A 206 5.78 -38.49 -10.00
N ALA A 207 6.11 -39.34 -9.02
CA ALA A 207 6.09 -40.79 -9.21
C ALA A 207 4.70 -41.25 -9.70
N LYS A 208 3.63 -40.78 -9.03
CA LYS A 208 2.25 -41.13 -9.41
C LYS A 208 1.85 -40.60 -10.78
N ARG A 209 2.28 -39.38 -11.13
CA ARG A 209 2.06 -38.82 -12.47
C ARG A 209 2.78 -39.67 -13.52
N GLY A 210 3.99 -40.12 -13.25
CA GLY A 210 4.76 -41.03 -14.11
C GLY A 210 3.99 -42.31 -14.44
N GLU A 211 3.44 -42.98 -13.43
CA GLU A 211 2.58 -44.17 -13.60
C GLU A 211 1.36 -43.89 -14.48
N LEU A 212 0.69 -42.75 -14.26
CA LEU A 212 -0.56 -42.39 -14.94
C LEU A 212 -0.34 -41.84 -16.36
N LYS A 213 0.89 -41.40 -16.69
CA LYS A 213 1.20 -40.75 -17.97
C LYS A 213 0.97 -41.68 -19.17
N GLY A 214 1.35 -42.95 -19.05
CA GLY A 214 1.15 -43.95 -20.11
C GLY A 214 -0.33 -44.17 -20.44
N PRO A 215 -1.16 -44.56 -19.46
CA PRO A 215 -2.61 -44.70 -19.63
C PRO A 215 -3.31 -43.43 -20.10
N ALA A 216 -2.88 -42.24 -19.63
CA ALA A 216 -3.43 -40.97 -20.08
C ALA A 216 -3.09 -40.69 -21.56
N LYS A 217 -1.83 -40.95 -21.97
CA LYS A 217 -1.38 -40.77 -23.36
C LYS A 217 -2.13 -41.69 -24.31
N ALA A 218 -2.43 -42.93 -23.91
CA ALA A 218 -3.25 -43.86 -24.70
C ALA A 218 -4.67 -43.33 -24.98
N ARG A 219 -5.18 -42.42 -24.12
CA ARG A 219 -6.45 -41.71 -24.31
C ARG A 219 -6.29 -40.33 -24.97
N GLY A 220 -5.09 -39.99 -25.46
CA GLY A 220 -4.80 -38.68 -26.07
C GLY A 220 -4.70 -37.53 -25.06
N ILE A 221 -4.58 -37.81 -23.76
CA ILE A 221 -4.56 -36.78 -22.71
C ILE A 221 -3.10 -36.49 -22.31
N SER A 222 -2.71 -35.21 -22.37
CA SER A 222 -1.43 -34.75 -21.83
C SER A 222 -1.54 -34.51 -20.33
N LEU A 223 -0.80 -35.29 -19.54
CA LEU A 223 -0.82 -35.22 -18.09
C LEU A 223 0.36 -34.41 -17.55
N THR A 224 0.10 -33.15 -17.22
CA THR A 224 1.08 -32.20 -16.65
C THR A 224 0.93 -32.10 -15.12
N PRO A 225 1.97 -31.66 -14.40
CA PRO A 225 1.88 -31.42 -12.95
C PRO A 225 0.79 -30.40 -12.58
N LEU A 226 0.55 -29.41 -13.46
CA LEU A 226 -0.44 -28.36 -13.28
C LEU A 226 -1.83 -28.89 -12.93
N VAL A 227 -2.28 -30.00 -13.53
CA VAL A 227 -3.60 -30.58 -13.25
C VAL A 227 -3.72 -31.05 -11.80
N PHE A 228 -2.64 -31.59 -11.23
CA PHE A 228 -2.60 -32.01 -9.83
C PHE A 228 -2.58 -30.80 -8.90
N ILE A 229 -1.83 -29.76 -9.27
CA ILE A 229 -1.78 -28.49 -8.53
C ILE A 229 -3.18 -27.85 -8.48
N ILE A 230 -3.86 -27.72 -9.62
CA ILE A 230 -5.24 -27.19 -9.68
C ILE A 230 -6.17 -28.02 -8.77
N LYS A 231 -6.08 -29.35 -8.82
CA LYS A 231 -6.90 -30.23 -7.97
C LYS A 231 -6.60 -30.04 -6.47
N ALA A 232 -5.34 -29.85 -6.11
CA ALA A 232 -4.92 -29.54 -4.74
C ALA A 232 -5.46 -28.17 -4.29
N CYS A 233 -5.36 -27.14 -5.13
CA CYS A 233 -5.92 -25.82 -4.87
C CYS A 233 -7.44 -25.88 -4.62
N ILE A 234 -8.20 -26.62 -5.44
CA ILE A 234 -9.65 -26.79 -5.22
C ILE A 234 -9.93 -27.44 -3.86
N ARG A 235 -9.13 -28.43 -3.45
CA ARG A 235 -9.30 -29.08 -2.15
C ARG A 235 -9.02 -28.08 -1.01
N ALA A 236 -7.96 -27.29 -1.12
CA ALA A 236 -7.63 -26.25 -0.15
C ALA A 236 -8.72 -25.17 -0.07
N LEU A 237 -9.22 -24.68 -1.20
CA LEU A 237 -10.30 -23.68 -1.23
C LEU A 237 -11.63 -24.19 -0.64
N LYS A 238 -11.88 -25.50 -0.67
CA LYS A 238 -13.03 -26.13 0.00
C LYS A 238 -12.86 -26.20 1.52
N GLU A 239 -11.63 -26.40 1.98
CA GLU A 239 -11.29 -26.49 3.40
C GLU A 239 -11.20 -25.09 4.04
N TYR A 240 -10.70 -24.10 3.30
CA TYR A 240 -10.52 -22.72 3.73
C TYR A 240 -11.40 -21.76 2.91
N PRO A 241 -12.73 -21.74 3.14
CA PRO A 241 -13.68 -21.02 2.27
C PRO A 241 -13.49 -19.49 2.28
N LYS A 242 -12.87 -18.93 3.32
CA LYS A 242 -12.52 -17.49 3.38
C LYS A 242 -11.57 -17.08 2.26
N VAL A 243 -10.67 -17.97 1.83
CA VAL A 243 -9.72 -17.70 0.74
C VAL A 243 -10.43 -17.64 -0.62
N ASN A 244 -11.57 -18.32 -0.76
CA ASN A 244 -12.43 -18.26 -1.95
C ASN A 244 -13.57 -17.22 -1.81
N ALA A 245 -13.48 -16.27 -0.89
CA ALA A 245 -14.52 -15.26 -0.69
C ALA A 245 -14.18 -13.94 -1.40
N SER A 246 -15.13 -13.01 -1.42
CA SER A 246 -14.93 -11.64 -1.92
C SER A 246 -15.60 -10.65 -0.98
N LEU A 247 -15.03 -9.46 -0.83
CA LEU A 247 -15.69 -8.37 -0.12
C LEU A 247 -16.82 -7.80 -0.98
N SER A 248 -17.94 -7.45 -0.36
CA SER A 248 -19.02 -6.70 -1.02
C SER A 248 -18.57 -5.28 -1.37
N GLU A 249 -19.27 -4.64 -2.31
CA GLU A 249 -18.92 -3.29 -2.78
C GLU A 249 -18.98 -2.23 -1.67
N ASP A 250 -19.87 -2.39 -0.69
CA ASP A 250 -19.97 -1.56 0.51
C ASP A 250 -18.91 -1.87 1.58
N SER A 251 -18.09 -2.91 1.38
CA SER A 251 -17.10 -3.42 2.34
C SER A 251 -17.69 -3.86 3.70
N GLU A 252 -19.01 -4.07 3.79
CA GLU A 252 -19.68 -4.47 5.03
C GLU A 252 -19.86 -5.99 5.17
N SER A 253 -19.78 -6.72 4.04
CA SER A 253 -20.07 -8.15 3.99
C SER A 253 -18.98 -8.96 3.28
N MET A 254 -18.84 -10.22 3.70
CA MET A 254 -18.01 -11.22 3.03
C MET A 254 -18.89 -12.17 2.22
N VAL A 255 -18.68 -12.22 0.91
CA VAL A 255 -19.40 -13.06 -0.04
C VAL A 255 -18.70 -14.41 -0.19
N TYR A 256 -19.26 -15.45 0.44
CA TYR A 256 -18.79 -16.82 0.28
C TYR A 256 -19.36 -17.45 -0.98
N LYS A 257 -18.49 -18.00 -1.82
CA LYS A 257 -18.85 -18.63 -3.09
C LYS A 257 -18.86 -20.15 -2.94
N HIS A 258 -19.96 -20.80 -3.32
CA HIS A 258 -20.12 -22.26 -3.33
C HIS A 258 -19.73 -22.89 -4.67
N TYR A 259 -18.88 -22.20 -5.42
CA TYR A 259 -18.29 -22.63 -6.69
C TYR A 259 -16.80 -22.30 -6.68
N TRP A 260 -16.03 -23.07 -7.45
CA TRP A 260 -14.57 -22.97 -7.51
C TRP A 260 -14.12 -22.88 -8.96
N HIS A 261 -13.99 -21.66 -9.43
CA HIS A 261 -13.44 -21.34 -10.75
C HIS A 261 -11.96 -20.97 -10.57
N ILE A 262 -11.07 -21.64 -11.32
CA ILE A 262 -9.63 -21.39 -11.23
C ILE A 262 -9.17 -20.90 -12.60
N GLY A 263 -8.80 -19.62 -12.65
CA GLY A 263 -8.13 -19.04 -13.81
C GLY A 263 -6.70 -19.53 -13.91
N PHE A 264 -6.28 -20.03 -15.07
CA PHE A 264 -4.88 -20.36 -15.36
C PHE A 264 -4.24 -19.26 -16.17
N ALA A 265 -3.23 -18.58 -15.63
CA ALA A 265 -2.50 -17.54 -16.35
C ALA A 265 -1.52 -18.16 -17.35
N ALA A 266 -1.85 -18.08 -18.63
CA ALA A 266 -1.03 -18.54 -19.74
C ALA A 266 -0.34 -17.35 -20.42
N ASP A 267 0.97 -17.46 -20.60
CA ASP A 267 1.71 -16.54 -21.45
C ASP A 267 1.51 -16.92 -22.92
N THR A 268 1.25 -15.93 -23.77
CA THR A 268 1.02 -16.10 -25.21
C THR A 268 1.73 -14.99 -25.97
N GLU A 269 1.95 -15.18 -27.27
CA GLU A 269 2.57 -14.16 -28.13
C GLU A 269 1.83 -12.82 -28.10
N ASN A 270 0.53 -12.83 -27.86
CA ASN A 270 -0.31 -11.64 -27.79
C ASN A 270 -0.41 -11.04 -26.37
N GLY A 271 0.23 -11.67 -25.39
CA GLY A 271 0.21 -11.29 -23.97
C GLY A 271 -0.54 -12.28 -23.08
N LEU A 272 -0.78 -11.86 -21.83
CA LEU A 272 -1.37 -12.70 -20.79
C LEU A 272 -2.84 -13.08 -21.10
N MET A 273 -3.12 -14.38 -21.15
CA MET A 273 -4.47 -14.93 -21.32
C MET A 273 -4.85 -15.78 -20.10
N VAL A 274 -6.10 -15.68 -19.63
CA VAL A 274 -6.57 -16.41 -18.45
C VAL A 274 -7.84 -17.21 -18.77
N PRO A 275 -7.74 -18.46 -19.25
CA PRO A 275 -8.85 -19.40 -19.28
C PRO A 275 -9.29 -19.77 -17.86
N VAL A 276 -10.58 -20.09 -17.71
CA VAL A 276 -11.24 -20.46 -16.44
C VAL A 276 -11.90 -21.83 -16.59
#